data_AF-A0A521A315-F1
#
_entry.id   AF-A0A521A315-F1
#
_cell.length_a   1.000
_cell.length_b   1.000
_cell.length_c   1.000
_cell.angle_alpha   90.00
_cell.angle_beta   90.00
_cell.angle_gamma   90.00
#
_symmetry.space_group_name_H-M   'P 1'
#
loop_
_entity.id
_entity.type
_entity.pdbx_description
1 polymer ?
#
loop_
_entity_poly.entity_id
_entity_poly.type
_entity_poly.pdbx_seq_one_letter_code
_entity_poly.pdbx_strand_id
1 'polypeptide(L)'
;MIGHEVLLSSKDSTSRVLPILKEGDRYRIQFESAFEFVPEDLVTTIDKVVKETQLAESYIVEVEACDSNEVIYSFKMEAVAKSDIIPCRSRVQEMACYSLLFTFMEPIPMEPERNIWNYLFMGLLLLVVILGFVFLRKKRTRYATDPNLIKLGKYRFDKRNAELIIEEQRIELTSKEADLLLLLYNTANKTVERDVILNRVWGDEGDYIGRTLDVFISKLRKKLEFDAKVKIVNIRGVGYKLVMDK
;
A
#
# COMPACT_ATOMS: atom_id res chain seq x y z
N MET A 1 44.08 30.29 7.43
CA MET A 1 44.46 29.20 8.37
C MET A 1 43.97 29.61 9.75
N ILE A 2 43.32 28.72 10.51
CA ILE A 2 42.63 29.09 11.77
C ILE A 2 43.55 29.87 12.73
N GLY A 3 44.72 29.31 13.08
CA GLY A 3 45.63 29.97 14.03
C GLY A 3 46.11 31.36 13.58
N HIS A 4 46.30 31.57 12.27
CA HIS A 4 46.73 32.88 11.76
C HIS A 4 45.65 33.94 11.94
N GLU A 5 44.40 33.61 11.61
CA GLU A 5 43.27 34.53 11.76
C GLU A 5 42.98 34.85 13.23
N VAL A 6 43.19 33.87 14.12
CA VAL A 6 43.08 34.09 15.58
C VAL A 6 44.11 35.13 16.05
N LEU A 7 45.39 34.98 15.68
CA LEU A 7 46.42 35.97 16.05
C LEU A 7 46.08 37.36 15.51
N LEU A 8 45.65 37.46 14.24
CA LEU A 8 45.23 38.73 13.64
C LEU A 8 44.05 39.37 14.38
N SER A 9 43.07 38.58 14.82
CA SER A 9 41.94 39.06 15.63
C SER A 9 42.38 39.61 17.00
N SER A 10 43.46 39.05 17.54
CA SER A 10 44.13 39.50 18.76
C SER A 10 45.15 40.63 18.52
N LYS A 11 45.17 41.23 17.32
CA LYS A 11 46.10 42.28 16.89
C LYS A 11 47.58 41.86 16.87
N ASP A 12 47.84 40.56 16.78
CA ASP A 12 49.18 39.99 16.62
C ASP A 12 49.38 39.54 15.16
N SER A 13 50.28 40.22 14.45
CA SER A 13 50.62 39.92 13.06
C SER A 13 52.03 39.34 12.89
N THR A 14 52.77 39.17 13.98
CA THR A 14 54.20 38.81 13.95
C THR A 14 54.47 37.43 14.54
N SER A 15 53.68 37.00 15.52
CA SER A 15 53.85 35.69 16.15
C SER A 15 53.56 34.55 15.17
N ARG A 16 54.31 33.46 15.33
CA ARG A 16 54.13 32.27 14.51
C ARG A 16 53.11 31.33 15.13
N VAL A 17 52.33 30.70 14.25
CA VAL A 17 51.59 29.48 14.60
C VAL A 17 52.57 28.31 14.52
N LEU A 18 52.72 27.59 15.63
CA LEU A 18 53.58 26.42 15.73
C LEU A 18 52.93 25.21 15.02
N PRO A 19 53.68 24.14 14.72
CA PRO A 19 53.15 22.95 14.07
C PRO A 19 51.94 22.37 14.81
N ILE A 20 50.89 22.01 14.05
CA ILE A 20 49.68 21.41 14.61
C ILE A 20 50.00 20.00 15.08
N LEU A 21 49.70 19.70 16.34
CA LEU A 21 49.88 18.38 16.94
C LEU A 21 48.54 17.63 16.97
N LYS A 22 48.55 16.33 16.66
CA LYS A 22 47.36 15.47 16.78
C LYS A 22 47.46 14.66 18.07
N GLU A 23 46.50 14.83 18.97
CA GLU A 23 46.40 14.18 20.27
C GLU A 23 45.11 13.35 20.32
N GLY A 24 45.17 12.11 19.83
CA GLY A 24 43.99 11.25 19.72
C GLY A 24 43.01 11.74 18.65
N ASP A 25 41.81 12.13 19.07
CA ASP A 25 40.75 12.74 18.28
C ASP A 25 40.84 14.27 18.22
N ARG A 26 41.76 14.88 18.98
CA ARG A 26 41.95 16.33 19.08
C ARG A 26 43.13 16.82 18.25
N TYR A 27 43.02 18.06 17.77
CA TYR A 27 44.09 18.78 17.08
C TYR A 27 44.48 20.01 17.88
N ARG A 28 45.71 20.05 18.38
CA ARG A 28 46.27 21.16 19.17
C ARG A 28 47.00 22.14 18.25
N ILE A 29 46.56 23.39 18.28
CA ILE A 29 47.23 24.54 17.67
C ILE A 29 47.93 25.31 18.79
N GLN A 30 49.22 25.54 18.61
CA GLN A 30 50.05 26.27 19.56
C GLN A 30 50.61 27.54 18.92
N PHE A 31 50.95 28.52 19.74
CA PHE A 31 51.46 29.81 19.31
C PHE A 31 52.82 30.08 19.95
N GLU A 32 53.67 30.82 19.25
CA GLU A 32 55.00 31.18 19.73
C GLU A 32 54.97 32.13 20.93
N SER A 33 54.01 33.06 20.94
CA SER A 33 53.90 34.11 21.95
C SER A 33 52.58 34.01 22.71
N ALA A 34 52.57 34.51 23.95
CA ALA A 34 51.34 34.79 24.68
C ALA A 34 50.49 35.84 23.95
N PHE A 35 49.18 35.72 24.02
CA PHE A 35 48.23 36.65 23.39
C PHE A 35 46.99 36.83 24.26
N GLU A 36 46.34 38.00 24.17
CA GLU A 36 45.02 38.24 24.73
C GLU A 36 43.94 37.91 23.71
N PHE A 37 42.74 37.54 24.16
CA PHE A 37 41.64 37.30 23.23
C PHE A 37 40.29 37.68 23.84
N VAL A 38 39.35 38.04 22.97
CA VAL A 38 37.94 38.18 23.30
C VAL A 38 37.23 36.90 22.86
N PRO A 39 36.52 36.18 23.75
CA PRO A 39 35.89 34.91 23.41
C PRO A 39 34.90 35.00 22.23
N GLU A 40 34.19 36.12 22.09
CA GLU A 40 33.28 36.37 20.97
C GLU A 40 34.01 36.50 19.63
N ASP A 41 35.09 37.28 19.58
CA ASP A 41 35.91 37.46 18.37
C ASP A 41 36.66 36.17 18.01
N LEU A 42 37.12 35.42 19.01
CA LEU A 42 37.79 34.13 18.82
C LEU A 42 36.83 33.13 18.13
N VAL A 43 35.64 32.94 18.69
CA VAL A 43 34.65 31.99 18.18
C VAL A 43 34.17 32.38 16.80
N THR A 44 33.86 33.67 16.57
CA THR A 44 33.36 34.14 15.27
C THR A 44 34.43 34.02 14.18
N THR A 45 35.68 34.32 14.50
CA THR A 45 36.83 34.12 13.61
C THR A 45 36.99 32.65 13.24
N ILE A 46 36.96 31.75 14.24
CA ILE A 46 37.10 30.31 14.01
C ILE A 46 35.94 29.79 13.15
N ASP A 47 34.70 30.13 13.48
CA ASP A 47 33.51 29.68 12.75
C ASP A 47 33.52 30.14 11.30
N LYS A 48 33.90 31.39 11.06
CA LYS A 48 34.09 31.93 9.72
C LYS A 48 35.09 31.09 8.91
N VAL A 49 36.28 30.83 9.46
CA VAL A 49 37.32 30.07 8.75
C VAL A 49 36.91 28.62 8.52
N VAL A 50 36.28 27.97 9.49
CA VAL A 50 35.81 26.58 9.35
C VAL A 50 34.74 26.48 8.27
N LYS A 51 33.80 27.42 8.20
CA LYS A 51 32.76 27.48 7.15
C LYS A 51 33.34 27.76 5.77
N GLU A 52 34.25 28.73 5.64
CA GLU A 52 34.90 29.08 4.37
C GLU A 52 35.75 27.92 3.83
N THR A 53 36.38 27.14 4.72
CA THR A 53 37.22 25.99 4.34
C THR A 53 36.45 24.67 4.22
N GLN A 54 35.15 24.65 4.58
CA GLN A 54 34.33 23.43 4.64
C GLN A 54 34.97 22.31 5.47
N LEU A 55 35.69 22.69 6.54
CA LEU A 55 36.50 21.74 7.31
C LEU A 55 35.65 20.79 8.16
N ALA A 56 34.57 21.28 8.76
CA ALA A 56 33.61 20.49 9.53
C ALA A 56 32.27 21.24 9.69
N GLU A 57 31.17 20.50 9.81
CA GLU A 57 29.85 21.07 10.12
C GLU A 57 29.58 21.15 11.62
N SER A 58 30.27 20.34 12.44
CA SER A 58 30.13 20.34 13.89
C SER A 58 31.47 20.04 14.54
N TYR A 59 31.86 20.86 15.52
CA TYR A 59 33.15 20.78 16.18
C TYR A 59 33.11 21.40 17.57
N ILE A 60 34.04 21.01 18.44
CA ILE A 60 34.33 21.69 19.70
C ILE A 60 35.69 22.37 19.58
N VAL A 61 35.79 23.61 20.04
CA VAL A 61 37.06 24.27 20.30
C VAL A 61 37.23 24.53 21.79
N GLU A 62 38.37 24.12 22.34
CA GLU A 62 38.77 24.36 23.72
C GLU A 62 40.02 25.24 23.74
N VAL A 63 40.07 26.18 24.67
CA VAL A 63 41.23 27.02 24.96
C VAL A 63 41.84 26.53 26.26
N GLU A 64 43.08 26.06 26.20
CA GLU A 64 43.80 25.46 27.31
C GLU A 64 45.00 26.35 27.70
N ALA A 65 45.22 26.55 29.01
CA ALA A 65 46.42 27.23 29.51
C ALA A 65 47.66 26.35 29.28
N CYS A 66 48.74 26.91 28.71
CA CYS A 66 49.93 26.11 28.40
C CYS A 66 50.65 25.53 29.63
N ASP A 67 50.49 26.16 30.79
CA ASP A 67 51.21 25.85 32.04
C ASP A 67 50.46 24.86 32.92
N SER A 68 49.13 24.99 33.04
CA SER A 68 48.31 24.13 33.88
C SER A 68 47.61 23.00 33.11
N ASN A 69 47.56 23.07 31.78
CA ASN A 69 46.69 22.25 30.93
C ASN A 69 45.20 22.33 31.31
N GLU A 70 44.78 23.39 32.01
CA GLU A 70 43.38 23.61 32.37
C GLU A 70 42.62 24.24 31.21
N VAL A 71 41.41 23.74 30.95
CA VAL A 71 40.51 24.31 29.95
C VAL A 71 39.89 25.58 30.53
N ILE A 72 40.26 26.72 29.95
CA ILE A 72 39.78 28.06 30.34
C ILE A 72 38.47 28.38 29.63
N TYR A 73 38.34 27.94 28.37
CA TYR A 73 37.18 28.22 27.55
C TYR A 73 36.86 27.02 26.67
N SER A 74 35.58 26.69 26.48
CA SER A 74 35.13 25.60 25.61
C SER A 74 33.87 26.02 24.88
N PHE A 75 33.82 25.73 23.58
CA PHE A 75 32.75 26.14 22.69
C PHE A 75 32.41 25.03 21.71
N LYS A 76 31.12 24.72 21.58
CA LYS A 76 30.59 23.72 20.65
C LYS A 76 29.85 24.42 19.50
N MET A 77 30.19 24.04 18.28
CA MET A 77 29.48 24.39 17.05
C MET A 77 28.71 23.20 16.50
N GLU A 78 27.45 23.44 16.12
CA GLU A 78 26.52 22.47 15.55
C GLU A 78 25.99 22.95 14.20
N ALA A 79 25.72 22.02 13.28
CA ALA A 79 25.28 22.33 11.92
C ALA A 79 23.92 23.06 11.82
N VAL A 80 23.12 23.07 12.89
CA VAL A 80 21.75 23.60 12.87
C VAL A 80 21.75 25.11 13.11
N ALA A 81 21.14 25.84 12.15
CA ALA A 81 21.17 27.29 11.97
C ALA A 81 20.50 28.16 13.05
N LYS A 82 20.49 27.73 14.31
CA LYS A 82 20.07 28.54 15.44
C LYS A 82 20.70 28.03 16.73
N SER A 83 21.89 28.52 16.98
CA SER A 83 22.37 28.61 18.34
C SER A 83 22.48 30.11 18.60
N ASP A 84 21.52 30.64 19.36
CA ASP A 84 21.64 31.92 20.06
C ASP A 84 22.78 31.77 21.08
N ILE A 85 24.02 31.66 20.59
CA ILE A 85 25.17 31.49 21.45
C ILE A 85 25.54 32.85 21.96
N ILE A 86 25.52 33.00 23.28
CA ILE A 86 26.04 34.15 23.98
C ILE A 86 27.43 33.72 24.48
N PRO A 87 28.51 33.90 23.71
CA PRO A 87 29.85 33.89 24.30
C PRO A 87 29.85 34.90 25.44
N CYS A 88 30.69 34.72 26.46
CA CYS A 88 30.75 35.64 27.61
C CYS A 88 31.03 37.06 27.11
N ARG A 89 29.97 37.84 26.90
CA ARG A 89 30.04 39.10 26.17
C ARG A 89 30.99 40.05 26.90
N SER A 90 31.93 40.61 26.15
CA SER A 90 32.77 41.74 26.56
C SER A 90 33.81 41.48 27.66
N ARG A 91 34.25 40.23 27.90
CA ARG A 91 35.43 39.96 28.74
C ARG A 91 36.66 39.65 27.89
N VAL A 92 37.68 40.48 28.03
CA VAL A 92 39.02 40.21 27.48
C VAL A 92 39.71 39.22 28.43
N GLN A 93 40.27 38.14 27.88
CA GLN A 93 41.14 37.23 28.62
C GLN A 93 42.53 37.84 28.76
N GLU A 94 43.22 37.53 29.86
CA GLU A 94 44.53 38.09 30.16
C GLU A 94 45.60 37.67 29.14
N MET A 95 46.69 38.42 29.08
CA MET A 95 47.83 38.08 28.22
C MET A 95 48.56 36.87 28.80
N ALA A 96 48.29 35.67 28.26
CA ALA A 96 48.91 34.43 28.69
C ALA A 96 49.16 33.47 27.53
N CYS A 97 49.82 32.35 27.81
CA CYS A 97 50.03 31.30 26.82
C CYS A 97 48.79 30.41 26.74
N TYR A 98 48.20 30.35 25.55
CA TYR A 98 47.04 29.53 25.26
C TYR A 98 47.31 28.55 24.11
N SER A 99 46.71 27.36 24.19
CA SER A 99 46.61 26.41 23.09
C SER A 99 45.16 26.24 22.69
N LEU A 100 44.89 26.09 21.39
CA LEU A 100 43.54 25.76 20.90
C LEU A 100 43.46 24.28 20.57
N LEU A 101 42.49 23.58 21.14
CA LEU A 101 42.23 22.17 20.85
C LEU A 101 40.93 22.04 20.08
N PHE A 102 40.99 21.42 18.91
CA PHE A 102 39.84 21.15 18.05
C PHE A 102 39.44 19.69 18.11
N THR A 103 38.16 19.44 18.40
CA THR A 103 37.54 18.10 18.29
C THR A 103 36.48 18.15 17.21
N PHE A 104 36.69 17.44 16.10
CA PHE A 104 35.70 17.37 15.03
C PHE A 104 34.68 16.29 15.33
N MET A 105 33.39 16.64 15.32
CA MET A 105 32.33 15.65 15.50
C MET A 105 31.99 15.03 14.16
N GLU A 106 32.00 13.70 14.11
CA GLU A 106 31.38 13.01 12.99
C GLU A 106 29.88 13.37 12.95
N PRO A 107 29.31 13.57 11.74
CA PRO A 107 27.88 13.79 11.63
C PRO A 107 27.17 12.63 12.31
N ILE A 108 26.24 12.95 13.22
CA ILE A 108 25.38 11.95 13.84
C ILE A 108 24.80 11.15 12.68
N PRO A 109 25.04 9.83 12.58
CA PRO A 109 24.46 9.03 11.51
C PRO A 109 22.96 9.24 11.63
N MET A 110 22.39 9.97 10.67
CA MET A 110 20.95 10.22 10.64
C MET A 110 20.33 8.83 10.64
N GLU A 111 19.63 8.48 11.72
CA GLU A 111 18.78 7.31 11.69
C GLU A 111 17.92 7.45 10.43
N PRO A 112 17.91 6.44 9.55
CA PRO A 112 17.25 6.57 8.26
C PRO A 112 15.85 7.06 8.52
N GLU A 113 15.51 8.22 7.95
CA GLU A 113 14.20 8.85 8.14
C GLU A 113 13.16 7.75 8.03
N ARG A 114 12.48 7.47 9.15
CA ARG A 114 11.48 6.41 9.22
C ARG A 114 10.43 6.79 8.19
N ASN A 115 10.53 6.20 7.01
CA ASN A 115 9.71 6.49 5.85
C ASN A 115 8.35 5.89 6.15
N ILE A 116 7.52 6.67 6.82
CA ILE A 116 6.13 6.36 7.18
C ILE A 116 5.38 5.88 5.93
N TRP A 117 5.73 6.40 4.76
CA TRP A 117 5.27 5.95 3.45
C TRP A 117 5.49 4.45 3.20
N ASN A 118 6.61 3.84 3.61
CA ASN A 118 6.82 2.40 3.45
C ASN A 118 5.84 1.58 4.30
N TYR A 119 5.57 2.01 5.53
CA TYR A 119 4.58 1.34 6.39
C TYR A 119 3.15 1.59 5.92
N LEU A 120 2.84 2.78 5.41
CA LEU A 120 1.56 3.10 4.79
C LEU A 120 1.35 2.31 3.49
N PHE A 121 2.37 2.19 2.64
CA PHE A 121 2.33 1.36 1.42
C PHE A 121 2.21 -0.13 1.78
N MET A 122 2.91 -0.61 2.79
CA MET A 122 2.81 -1.99 3.27
C MET A 122 1.41 -2.27 3.86
N GLY A 123 0.84 -1.32 4.61
CA GLY A 123 -0.52 -1.38 5.14
C GLY A 123 -1.58 -1.32 4.04
N LEU A 124 -1.41 -0.46 3.04
CA LEU A 124 -2.27 -0.37 1.86
C LEU A 124 -2.20 -1.65 1.03
N LEU A 125 -1.01 -2.22 0.83
CA LEU A 125 -0.82 -3.47 0.10
C LEU A 125 -1.50 -4.64 0.84
N LEU A 126 -1.39 -4.70 2.18
CA LEU A 126 -2.14 -5.65 3.00
C LEU A 126 -3.65 -5.45 2.88
N LEU A 127 -4.14 -4.20 2.91
CA LEU A 127 -5.56 -3.89 2.71
C LEU A 127 -6.04 -4.30 1.32
N VAL A 128 -5.25 -4.06 0.27
CA VAL A 128 -5.55 -4.48 -1.11
C VAL A 128 -5.55 -6.00 -1.24
N VAL A 129 -4.63 -6.70 -0.57
CA VAL A 129 -4.60 -8.17 -0.52
C VAL A 129 -5.81 -8.71 0.25
N ILE A 130 -6.19 -8.11 1.38
CA ILE A 130 -7.37 -8.50 2.16
C ILE A 130 -8.65 -8.22 1.37
N LEU A 131 -8.80 -7.03 0.78
CA LEU A 131 -9.94 -6.68 -0.09
C LEU A 131 -9.98 -7.56 -1.33
N GLY A 132 -8.83 -7.85 -1.94
CA GLY A 132 -8.67 -8.78 -3.04
C GLY A 132 -9.07 -10.20 -2.64
N PHE A 133 -8.68 -10.67 -1.46
CA PHE A 133 -9.07 -11.99 -0.93
C PHE A 133 -10.57 -12.06 -0.61
N VAL A 134 -11.16 -10.98 -0.09
CA VAL A 134 -12.62 -10.86 0.11
C VAL A 134 -13.35 -10.84 -1.22
N PHE A 135 -12.85 -10.12 -2.23
CA PHE A 135 -13.42 -10.08 -3.57
C PHE A 135 -13.28 -11.41 -4.31
N LEU A 136 -12.15 -12.10 -4.15
CA LEU A 136 -11.93 -13.47 -4.65
C LEU A 136 -12.83 -14.48 -3.93
N ARG A 137 -13.05 -14.33 -2.62
CA ARG A 137 -14.07 -15.11 -1.88
C ARG A 137 -15.49 -14.80 -2.38
N LYS A 138 -15.81 -13.55 -2.70
CA LYS A 138 -17.10 -13.15 -3.30
C LYS A 138 -17.27 -13.67 -4.74
N LYS A 139 -16.18 -13.85 -5.50
CA LYS A 139 -16.21 -14.59 -6.78
C LYS A 139 -16.28 -16.11 -6.60
N ARG A 140 -15.97 -16.63 -5.42
CA ARG A 140 -16.16 -18.05 -5.03
C ARG A 140 -17.55 -18.35 -4.46
N THR A 141 -18.50 -17.41 -4.52
CA THR A 141 -19.93 -17.73 -4.44
C THR A 141 -20.55 -17.78 -5.84
N ARG A 142 -20.12 -18.76 -6.64
CA ARG A 142 -21.00 -19.38 -7.63
C ARG A 142 -20.92 -20.89 -7.43
N TYR A 143 -22.10 -21.46 -7.26
CA TYR A 143 -22.41 -22.86 -6.94
C TYR A 143 -22.28 -23.24 -5.46
N ALA A 144 -23.05 -22.56 -4.60
CA ALA A 144 -24.03 -23.37 -3.90
C ALA A 144 -25.05 -23.76 -4.99
N THR A 145 -25.09 -25.03 -5.36
CA THR A 145 -26.15 -25.56 -6.23
C THR A 145 -27.45 -25.35 -5.47
N ASP A 146 -28.15 -24.25 -5.73
CA ASP A 146 -29.54 -24.13 -5.32
C ASP A 146 -30.25 -25.31 -6.00
N PRO A 147 -30.80 -26.27 -5.24
CA PRO A 147 -31.46 -27.43 -5.82
C PRO A 147 -32.66 -27.05 -6.70
N ASN A 148 -33.13 -25.79 -6.61
CA ASN A 148 -34.23 -25.28 -7.42
C ASN A 148 -33.80 -24.70 -8.78
N LEU A 149 -32.50 -24.51 -9.01
CA LEU A 149 -31.94 -23.98 -10.27
C LEU A 149 -31.40 -25.11 -11.15
N ILE A 150 -32.23 -25.56 -12.08
CA ILE A 150 -31.95 -26.66 -13.00
C ILE A 150 -31.27 -26.11 -14.25
N LYS A 151 -30.16 -26.73 -14.68
CA LYS A 151 -29.49 -26.36 -15.94
C LYS A 151 -30.13 -27.07 -17.13
N LEU A 152 -30.62 -26.30 -18.11
CA LEU A 152 -31.15 -26.78 -19.39
C LEU A 152 -30.39 -26.14 -20.56
N GLY A 153 -29.31 -26.79 -21.03
CA GLY A 153 -28.46 -26.19 -22.06
C GLY A 153 -27.84 -24.86 -21.57
N LYS A 154 -28.13 -23.76 -22.28
CA LYS A 154 -27.81 -22.38 -21.86
C LYS A 154 -28.82 -21.78 -20.87
N TYR A 155 -30.02 -22.35 -20.77
CA TYR A 155 -31.02 -21.91 -19.81
C TYR A 155 -30.70 -22.38 -18.39
N ARG A 156 -31.12 -21.57 -17.42
CA ARG A 156 -31.26 -21.94 -16.00
C ARG A 156 -32.74 -21.82 -15.66
N PHE A 157 -33.36 -22.95 -15.38
CA PHE A 157 -34.76 -23.01 -14.95
C PHE A 157 -34.84 -22.92 -13.44
N ASP A 158 -35.43 -21.84 -12.95
CA ASP A 158 -35.77 -21.65 -11.54
C ASP A 158 -37.15 -22.26 -11.30
N LYS A 159 -37.18 -23.46 -10.70
CA LYS A 159 -38.42 -24.18 -10.39
C LYS A 159 -39.29 -23.40 -9.41
N ARG A 160 -38.70 -22.68 -8.45
CA ARG A 160 -39.43 -22.01 -7.38
C ARG A 160 -40.18 -20.79 -7.90
N ASN A 161 -39.53 -20.03 -8.76
CA ASN A 161 -40.10 -18.81 -9.33
C ASN A 161 -40.82 -19.04 -10.67
N ALA A 162 -40.80 -20.28 -11.19
CA ALA A 162 -41.30 -20.61 -12.53
C ALA A 162 -40.70 -19.71 -13.62
N GLU A 163 -39.37 -19.54 -13.61
CA GLU A 163 -38.67 -18.66 -14.56
C GLU A 163 -37.60 -19.42 -15.34
N LEU A 164 -37.47 -19.12 -16.64
CA LEU A 164 -36.31 -19.45 -17.45
C LEU A 164 -35.37 -18.26 -17.54
N ILE A 165 -34.12 -18.48 -17.18
CA ILE A 165 -33.07 -17.47 -17.21
C ILE A 165 -32.06 -17.87 -18.29
N ILE A 166 -31.89 -17.04 -19.31
CA ILE A 166 -30.84 -17.21 -20.32
C ILE A 166 -30.07 -15.90 -20.46
N GLU A 167 -28.76 -15.97 -20.25
CA GLU A 167 -27.88 -14.79 -20.21
C GLU A 167 -28.41 -13.73 -19.22
N GLU A 168 -28.94 -12.60 -19.70
CA GLU A 168 -29.55 -11.54 -18.89
C GLU A 168 -31.09 -11.48 -18.99
N GLN A 169 -31.71 -12.34 -19.79
CA GLN A 169 -33.14 -12.36 -20.00
C GLN A 169 -33.83 -13.33 -19.05
N ARG A 170 -34.94 -12.86 -18.45
CA ARG A 170 -35.88 -13.68 -17.67
C ARG A 170 -37.15 -13.89 -18.46
N ILE A 171 -37.59 -15.14 -18.54
CA ILE A 171 -38.81 -15.54 -19.23
C ILE A 171 -39.69 -16.26 -18.21
N GLU A 172 -40.79 -15.61 -17.84
CA GLU A 172 -41.75 -16.18 -16.91
C GLU A 172 -42.49 -17.37 -17.54
N LEU A 173 -42.71 -18.41 -16.75
CA LEU A 173 -43.55 -19.56 -17.06
C LEU A 173 -44.78 -19.52 -16.16
N THR A 174 -45.91 -19.94 -16.71
CA THR A 174 -47.06 -20.29 -15.88
C THR A 174 -46.77 -21.56 -15.07
N SER A 175 -47.49 -21.79 -13.96
CA SER A 175 -47.30 -22.99 -13.14
C SER A 175 -47.34 -24.29 -13.97
N LYS A 176 -48.35 -24.43 -14.86
CA LYS A 176 -48.51 -25.61 -15.70
C LYS A 176 -47.39 -25.75 -16.76
N GLU A 177 -46.86 -24.64 -17.28
CA GLU A 177 -45.68 -24.66 -18.16
C GLU A 177 -44.42 -25.12 -17.42
N ALA A 178 -44.23 -24.65 -16.19
CA ALA A 178 -43.11 -25.04 -15.33
C ALA A 178 -43.17 -26.53 -14.96
N ASP A 179 -44.35 -27.03 -14.59
CA ASP A 179 -44.59 -28.44 -14.28
C ASP A 179 -44.37 -29.34 -15.49
N LEU A 180 -44.88 -28.94 -16.66
CA LEU A 180 -44.68 -29.64 -17.92
C LEU A 180 -43.19 -29.69 -18.30
N LEU A 181 -42.49 -28.57 -18.20
CA LEU A 181 -41.06 -28.50 -18.50
C LEU A 181 -40.25 -29.38 -17.54
N LEU A 182 -40.58 -29.35 -16.24
CA LEU A 182 -39.93 -30.18 -15.22
C LEU A 182 -40.15 -31.68 -15.50
N LEU A 183 -41.36 -32.08 -15.88
CA LEU A 183 -41.66 -33.47 -16.24
C LEU A 183 -40.82 -33.94 -17.43
N LEU A 184 -40.78 -33.14 -18.50
CA LEU A 184 -39.98 -33.41 -19.69
C LEU A 184 -38.48 -33.40 -19.41
N TYR A 185 -38.01 -32.54 -18.51
CA TYR A 185 -36.61 -32.50 -18.06
C TYR A 185 -36.21 -33.75 -17.28
N ASN A 186 -37.03 -34.20 -16.33
CA ASN A 186 -36.75 -35.40 -15.54
C ASN A 186 -36.67 -36.67 -16.41
N THR A 187 -37.29 -36.62 -17.59
CA THR A 187 -37.29 -37.67 -18.60
C THR A 187 -36.53 -37.25 -19.86
N ALA A 188 -35.59 -36.31 -19.74
CA ALA A 188 -34.84 -35.79 -20.87
C ALA A 188 -34.23 -36.91 -21.73
N ASN A 189 -34.26 -36.72 -23.04
CA ASN A 189 -33.86 -37.68 -24.05
C ASN A 189 -34.68 -38.98 -24.11
N LYS A 190 -35.79 -39.10 -23.36
CA LYS A 190 -36.79 -40.16 -23.50
C LYS A 190 -38.14 -39.59 -23.98
N THR A 191 -38.93 -40.43 -24.64
CA THR A 191 -40.29 -40.06 -25.06
C THR A 191 -41.25 -40.24 -23.89
N VAL A 192 -42.09 -39.25 -23.64
CA VAL A 192 -43.19 -39.33 -22.66
C VAL A 192 -44.50 -39.35 -23.43
N GLU A 193 -45.35 -40.32 -23.09
CA GLU A 193 -46.67 -40.49 -23.70
C GLU A 193 -47.61 -39.32 -23.34
N ARG A 194 -48.51 -38.98 -24.26
CA ARG A 194 -49.44 -37.85 -24.08
C ARG A 194 -50.29 -38.00 -22.82
N ASP A 195 -50.84 -39.20 -22.61
CA ASP A 195 -51.74 -39.48 -21.49
C ASP A 195 -50.99 -39.38 -20.16
N VAL A 196 -49.72 -39.79 -20.12
CA VAL A 196 -48.85 -39.64 -18.95
C VAL A 196 -48.58 -38.17 -18.63
N ILE A 197 -48.35 -37.34 -19.65
CA ILE A 197 -48.14 -35.89 -19.46
C ILE A 197 -49.41 -35.23 -18.93
N LEU A 198 -50.56 -35.54 -19.54
CA LEU A 198 -51.86 -35.00 -19.15
C LEU A 198 -52.18 -35.37 -17.69
N ASN A 199 -52.08 -36.66 -17.35
CA ASN A 199 -52.35 -37.15 -16.00
C ASN A 199 -51.41 -36.54 -14.95
N ARG A 200 -50.13 -36.28 -15.29
CA ARG A 200 -49.15 -35.81 -14.30
C ARG A 200 -49.14 -34.29 -14.09
N VAL A 201 -49.53 -33.51 -15.08
CA VAL A 201 -49.55 -32.03 -15.01
C VAL A 201 -50.96 -31.49 -14.78
N TRP A 202 -51.99 -32.16 -15.29
CA TRP A 202 -53.39 -31.76 -15.16
C TRP A 202 -54.24 -32.70 -14.27
N GLY A 203 -53.81 -33.94 -14.02
CA GLY A 203 -54.50 -34.83 -13.08
C GLY A 203 -55.92 -35.19 -13.53
N ASP A 204 -56.86 -35.15 -12.57
CA ASP A 204 -58.29 -35.45 -12.75
C ASP A 204 -59.12 -34.26 -13.27
N GLU A 205 -58.47 -33.17 -13.70
CA GLU A 205 -59.14 -32.09 -14.44
C GLU A 205 -59.63 -32.71 -15.78
N GLY A 206 -60.93 -33.01 -15.88
CA GLY A 206 -61.53 -33.98 -16.81
C GLY A 206 -61.22 -33.88 -18.32
N ASP A 207 -61.82 -34.81 -19.07
CA ASP A 207 -61.54 -35.32 -20.43
C ASP A 207 -61.36 -34.34 -21.61
N TYR A 208 -61.29 -33.01 -21.37
CA TYR A 208 -61.28 -31.95 -22.39
C TYR A 208 -59.92 -31.24 -22.57
N ILE A 209 -58.82 -31.80 -22.07
CA ILE A 209 -57.51 -31.11 -21.99
C ILE A 209 -56.53 -31.54 -23.10
N GLY A 210 -56.87 -32.53 -23.93
CA GLY A 210 -55.97 -33.02 -24.99
C GLY A 210 -55.51 -31.96 -26.00
N ARG A 211 -56.37 -31.00 -26.38
CA ARG A 211 -56.01 -29.86 -27.25
C ARG A 211 -55.20 -28.78 -26.53
N THR A 212 -55.28 -28.75 -25.21
CA THR A 212 -54.57 -27.79 -24.36
C THR A 212 -53.08 -28.13 -24.31
N LEU A 213 -52.70 -29.42 -24.22
CA LEU A 213 -51.29 -29.83 -24.18
C LEU A 213 -50.48 -29.30 -25.38
N ASP A 214 -51.03 -29.37 -26.59
CA ASP A 214 -50.32 -28.94 -27.80
C ASP A 214 -50.06 -27.42 -27.83
N VAL A 215 -50.97 -26.64 -27.23
CA VAL A 215 -50.80 -25.19 -27.03
C VAL A 215 -49.67 -24.92 -26.04
N PHE A 216 -49.64 -25.63 -24.92
CA PHE A 216 -48.56 -25.50 -23.92
C PHE A 216 -47.20 -25.91 -24.49
N ILE A 217 -47.13 -26.97 -25.28
CA ILE A 217 -45.90 -27.38 -25.99
C ILE A 217 -45.46 -26.31 -26.98
N SER A 218 -46.39 -25.69 -27.70
CA SER A 218 -46.08 -24.62 -28.66
C SER A 218 -45.54 -23.37 -27.95
N LYS A 219 -46.13 -22.99 -26.81
CA LYS A 219 -45.64 -21.88 -25.97
C LYS A 219 -44.26 -22.17 -25.40
N LEU A 220 -44.05 -23.37 -24.85
CA LEU A 220 -42.73 -23.76 -24.33
C LEU A 220 -41.66 -23.77 -25.43
N ARG A 221 -41.97 -24.27 -26.63
CA ARG A 221 -41.03 -24.22 -27.77
C ARG A 221 -40.60 -22.80 -28.10
N LYS A 222 -41.53 -21.85 -28.13
CA LYS A 222 -41.22 -20.44 -28.37
C LYS A 222 -40.33 -19.87 -27.25
N LYS A 223 -40.61 -20.20 -25.99
CA LYS A 223 -39.79 -19.75 -24.85
C LYS A 223 -38.38 -20.36 -24.85
N LEU A 224 -38.22 -21.55 -25.43
CA LEU A 224 -36.96 -22.29 -25.55
C LEU A 224 -36.21 -22.02 -26.87
N GLU A 225 -36.70 -21.11 -27.72
CA GLU A 225 -36.14 -20.88 -29.07
C GLU A 225 -34.72 -20.28 -29.07
N PHE A 226 -34.31 -19.66 -27.96
CA PHE A 226 -33.01 -19.00 -27.82
C PHE A 226 -31.83 -19.99 -27.62
N ASP A 227 -32.09 -21.29 -27.40
CA ASP A 227 -31.06 -22.33 -27.41
C ASP A 227 -31.43 -23.49 -28.35
N ALA A 228 -30.73 -23.55 -29.49
CA ALA A 228 -30.93 -24.60 -30.48
C ALA A 228 -30.59 -26.03 -29.98
N LYS A 229 -29.90 -26.15 -28.83
CA LYS A 229 -29.57 -27.44 -28.21
C LYS A 229 -30.67 -28.01 -27.32
N VAL A 230 -31.69 -27.21 -26.98
CA VAL A 230 -32.82 -27.63 -26.14
C VAL A 230 -34.10 -27.57 -26.97
N LYS A 231 -34.61 -28.73 -27.39
CA LYS A 231 -35.77 -28.79 -28.28
C LYS A 231 -36.80 -29.80 -27.81
N ILE A 232 -38.07 -29.41 -27.86
CA ILE A 232 -39.18 -30.34 -27.64
C ILE A 232 -39.61 -30.89 -29.00
N VAL A 233 -39.44 -32.20 -29.22
CA VAL A 233 -39.78 -32.90 -30.46
C VAL A 233 -41.08 -33.69 -30.27
N ASN A 234 -41.93 -33.69 -31.30
CA ASN A 234 -43.13 -34.53 -31.33
C ASN A 234 -42.74 -35.91 -31.90
N ILE A 235 -43.09 -36.97 -31.19
CA ILE A 235 -42.98 -38.36 -31.63
C ILE A 235 -44.38 -38.81 -32.05
N ARG A 236 -44.60 -38.90 -33.37
CA ARG A 236 -45.91 -39.15 -33.98
C ARG A 236 -46.55 -40.42 -33.40
N GLY A 237 -47.78 -40.29 -32.93
CA GLY A 237 -48.57 -41.40 -32.37
C GLY A 237 -48.18 -41.82 -30.95
N VAL A 238 -47.19 -41.17 -30.31
CA VAL A 238 -46.71 -41.55 -28.98
C VAL A 238 -46.76 -40.37 -28.01
N GLY A 239 -46.10 -39.25 -28.33
CA GLY A 239 -46.07 -38.10 -27.42
C GLY A 239 -44.92 -37.14 -27.68
N TYR A 240 -44.29 -36.68 -26.60
CA TYR A 240 -43.30 -35.60 -26.64
C TYR A 240 -41.97 -36.03 -26.03
N LYS A 241 -40.88 -35.49 -26.60
CA LYS A 241 -39.51 -35.75 -26.14
C LYS A 241 -38.76 -34.43 -26.02
N LEU A 242 -38.20 -34.16 -24.86
CA LEU A 242 -37.20 -33.11 -24.71
C LEU A 242 -35.84 -33.65 -25.14
N VAL A 243 -35.28 -33.09 -26.20
CA VAL A 243 -33.95 -33.40 -26.71
C VAL A 243 -32.98 -32.35 -26.16
N MET A 244 -31.93 -32.83 -25.51
CA MET A 244 -30.86 -32.01 -24.98
C MET A 244 -29.52 -32.67 -25.29
N ASP A 245 -28.64 -31.93 -25.96
CA ASP A 245 -27.24 -32.31 -26.14
C ASP A 245 -26.48 -32.01 -24.83
N LYS A 246 -25.78 -33.02 -24.29
CA LYS A 246 -24.94 -32.88 -23.09
C LYS A 246 -23.69 -32.05 -23.37
#